data_AF-A0A838GEA2-F1
#
_entry.id   AF-A0A838GEA2-F1
#
_cell.length_a   1.000
_cell.length_b   1.000
_cell.length_c   1.000
_cell.angle_alpha   90.00
_cell.angle_beta   90.00
_cell.angle_gamma   90.00
#
_symmetry.space_group_name_H-M   'P 1'
#
loop_
_entity.id
_entity.type
_entity.pdbx_description
1 polymer ?
#
loop_
_entity_poly.entity_id
_entity_poly.type
_entity_poly.pdbx_seq_one_letter_code
_entity_poly.pdbx_strand_id
1 'polypeptide(L)'
;MDYWYQYALLDGRELLTYHWTPEAIDTDQRLYPHLHVGFELLDAEGSFMPDSFSKLHIPTAQVSLEAIVRFAIEELGVAPIPHNWRERLLRGEEALS
;
A
#
# COMPACT_ATOMS: atom_id res chain seq x y z
N MET A 1 -10.18 12.65 0.98
CA MET A 1 -9.74 11.48 1.76
C MET A 1 -8.23 11.45 1.67
N ASP A 2 -7.57 11.41 2.81
CA ASP A 2 -6.20 10.96 2.93
C ASP A 2 -6.21 9.48 3.36
N TYR A 3 -5.11 8.77 3.11
CA TYR A 3 -4.95 7.41 3.63
C TYR A 3 -3.48 7.04 3.78
N TRP A 4 -3.24 6.08 4.68
CA TRP A 4 -1.97 5.41 4.89
C TRP A 4 -2.22 3.94 5.19
N TYR A 5 -1.93 3.07 4.22
CA TYR A 5 -2.06 1.63 4.37
C TYR A 5 -0.70 0.98 4.21
N GLN A 6 -0.34 0.09 5.14
CA GLN A 6 1.01 -0.46 5.18
C GLN A 6 1.00 -1.97 5.43
N TYR A 7 1.85 -2.66 4.68
CA TYR A 7 2.38 -3.96 5.02
C TYR A 7 3.78 -3.77 5.61
N ALA A 8 4.01 -4.31 6.80
CA ALA A 8 5.26 -4.18 7.51
C ALA A 8 5.65 -5.51 8.17
N LEU A 9 6.95 -5.67 8.41
CA LEU A 9 7.48 -6.69 9.30
C LEU A 9 7.05 -6.39 10.75
N LEU A 10 7.15 -7.39 11.61
CA LEU A 10 6.79 -7.27 13.03
C LEU A 10 7.60 -6.19 13.78
N ASP A 11 8.81 -5.90 13.30
CA ASP A 11 9.68 -4.85 13.84
C ASP A 11 9.39 -3.44 13.27
N GLY A 12 8.34 -3.32 12.44
CA GLY A 12 7.90 -2.06 11.85
C GLY A 12 8.62 -1.68 10.56
N ARG A 13 9.58 -2.47 10.07
CA ARG A 13 10.18 -2.22 8.76
C ARG A 13 9.15 -2.39 7.66
N GLU A 14 9.09 -1.40 6.79
CA GLU A 14 8.14 -1.31 5.70
C GLU A 14 8.41 -2.36 4.62
N LEU A 15 7.34 -2.95 4.08
CA LEU A 15 7.36 -3.76 2.87
C LEU A 15 6.68 -3.03 1.72
N LEU A 16 5.46 -2.55 1.93
CA LEU A 16 4.68 -1.79 0.95
C LEU A 16 3.83 -0.75 1.69
N THR A 17 3.90 0.52 1.29
CA THR A 17 3.01 1.57 1.82
C THR A 17 2.30 2.31 0.72
N TYR A 18 0.97 2.30 0.79
CA TYR A 18 0.09 3.09 -0.05
C TYR A 18 -0.28 4.35 0.72
N HIS A 19 0.03 5.51 0.15
CA HIS A 19 -0.12 6.80 0.83
C HIS A 19 -0.74 7.83 -0.12
N TRP A 20 -1.68 8.61 0.42
CA TRP A 20 -2.14 9.84 -0.18
C TRP A 20 -2.44 10.89 0.89
N THR A 21 -1.78 12.05 0.83
CA THR A 21 -2.10 13.23 1.66
C THR A 21 -2.29 14.45 0.76
N PRO A 22 -3.51 14.67 0.22
CA PRO A 22 -3.76 15.75 -0.75
C PRO A 22 -3.69 17.16 -0.14
N GLU A 23 -3.84 17.29 1.18
CA GLU A 23 -3.84 18.57 1.90
C GLU A 23 -2.45 18.93 2.46
N ALA A 24 -1.41 18.20 2.08
CA ALA A 24 -0.03 18.48 2.49
C ALA A 24 0.46 19.78 1.85
N ILE A 25 0.24 20.91 2.53
CA ILE A 25 0.82 22.21 2.18
C ILE A 25 2.19 22.28 2.90
N ASP A 26 3.26 22.61 2.16
CA ASP A 26 4.63 22.83 2.67
C ASP A 26 5.44 21.61 3.14
N THR A 27 5.08 20.40 2.71
CA THR A 27 5.97 19.24 2.86
C THR A 27 6.35 18.71 1.48
N ASP A 28 7.52 18.07 1.36
CA ASP A 28 7.96 17.38 0.12
C ASP A 28 7.04 16.19 -0.26
N GLN A 29 5.86 16.08 0.34
CA GLN A 29 4.88 15.03 0.11
C GLN A 29 4.22 15.18 -1.26
N ARG A 30 3.97 14.05 -1.89
CA ARG A 30 3.31 14.01 -3.20
C ARG A 30 1.80 14.13 -3.00
N LEU A 31 1.21 15.10 -3.69
CA LEU A 31 -0.24 15.37 -3.65
C LEU A 31 -1.07 14.32 -4.42
N TYR A 32 -0.42 13.37 -5.09
CA TYR A 32 -1.04 12.26 -5.79
C TYR A 32 -0.88 10.95 -5.01
N PRO A 33 -1.83 10.00 -5.11
CA PRO A 33 -1.69 8.68 -4.52
C PRO A 33 -0.47 7.93 -5.03
N HIS A 34 0.30 7.34 -4.13
CA HIS A 34 1.53 6.62 -4.51
C HIS A 34 1.83 5.42 -3.60
N LEU A 35 2.73 4.58 -4.08
CA LEU A 35 3.27 3.41 -3.42
C LEU A 35 4.76 3.61 -3.12
N HIS A 36 5.15 3.27 -1.90
CA HIS A 36 6.52 2.99 -1.50
C HIS A 36 6.76 1.48 -1.46
N VAL A 37 7.92 1.05 -1.96
CA VAL A 37 8.39 -0.33 -1.86
C VAL A 37 9.53 -0.37 -0.86
N GLY A 38 9.33 -1.07 0.24
CA GLY A 38 10.30 -1.22 1.30
C GLY A 38 11.58 -1.89 0.83
N PHE A 39 12.71 -1.49 1.43
CA PHE A 39 14.03 -2.01 1.09
C PHE A 39 14.12 -3.54 1.21
N GLU A 40 13.35 -4.12 2.13
CA GLU A 40 13.31 -5.56 2.38
C GLU A 40 12.79 -6.39 1.20
N LEU A 41 12.12 -5.76 0.22
CA LEU A 41 11.65 -6.41 -1.02
C LEU A 41 12.62 -6.22 -2.19
N LEU A 42 13.71 -5.50 -2.01
CA LEU A 42 14.69 -5.22 -3.06
C LEU A 42 15.84 -6.21 -2.96
N ASP A 43 16.17 -6.86 -4.09
CA ASP A 43 17.38 -7.67 -4.18
C ASP A 43 18.59 -6.74 -4.30
N ALA A 44 19.58 -6.84 -3.41
CA ALA A 44 20.77 -6.00 -3.48
C ALA A 44 21.58 -6.25 -4.76
N GLU A 45 21.48 -7.44 -5.36
CA GLU A 45 22.23 -7.80 -6.55
C GLU A 45 21.41 -7.53 -7.82
N GLY A 46 21.87 -6.61 -8.66
CA GLY A 46 21.21 -6.29 -9.94
C GLY A 46 20.02 -5.32 -9.83
N SER A 47 19.72 -4.79 -8.64
CA SER A 47 18.67 -3.77 -8.50
C SER A 47 19.01 -2.48 -9.22
N PHE A 48 17.99 -1.93 -9.90
CA PHE A 48 18.00 -0.55 -10.36
C PHE A 48 17.81 0.38 -9.15
N MET A 49 18.76 1.30 -8.93
CA MET A 49 18.75 2.25 -7.80
C MET A 49 18.77 1.57 -6.40
N PRO A 50 19.76 0.72 -6.08
CA PRO A 50 19.76 -0.11 -4.86
C PRO A 50 19.65 0.70 -3.56
N ASP A 51 20.23 1.90 -3.51
CA ASP A 51 20.23 2.74 -2.29
C ASP A 51 19.07 3.73 -2.20
N SER A 52 18.22 3.81 -3.24
CA SER A 52 17.21 4.88 -3.35
C SER A 52 15.87 4.47 -3.92
N PHE A 53 15.71 3.24 -4.43
CA PHE A 53 14.44 2.78 -4.99
C PHE A 53 13.31 2.84 -3.95
N SER A 54 13.58 2.53 -2.69
CA SER A 54 12.60 2.63 -1.60
C SER A 54 12.11 4.05 -1.31
N LYS A 55 12.82 5.07 -1.80
CA LYS A 55 12.44 6.48 -1.70
C LYS A 55 11.57 6.94 -2.88
N LEU A 56 11.35 6.08 -3.88
CA LEU A 56 10.51 6.39 -5.01
C LEU A 56 9.03 6.38 -4.59
N HIS A 57 8.28 7.28 -5.21
CA HIS A 57 6.84 7.43 -5.02
C HIS A 57 6.17 6.92 -6.29
N ILE A 58 5.93 5.62 -6.37
CA ILE A 58 5.39 4.98 -7.57
C ILE A 58 3.93 5.43 -7.72
N PRO A 59 3.55 6.13 -8.80
CA PRO A 59 2.21 6.67 -8.93
C PRO A 59 1.15 5.56 -8.95
N THR A 60 0.02 5.83 -8.30
CA THR A 60 -1.15 4.96 -8.26
C THR A 60 -2.43 5.79 -8.48
N ALA A 61 -3.55 5.12 -8.71
CA ALA A 61 -4.86 5.72 -8.46
C ALA A 61 -5.17 5.71 -6.95
N GLN A 62 -6.31 6.27 -6.54
CA GLN A 62 -6.78 6.07 -5.16
C GLN A 62 -6.98 4.57 -4.90
N VAL A 63 -6.51 4.10 -3.75
CA VAL A 63 -6.62 2.70 -3.34
C VAL A 63 -7.53 2.62 -2.13
N SER A 64 -8.52 1.72 -2.18
CA SER A 64 -9.43 1.45 -1.05
C SER A 64 -8.76 0.53 -0.02
N LEU A 65 -9.20 0.59 1.24
CA LEU A 65 -8.76 -0.38 2.25
C LEU A 65 -9.13 -1.80 1.84
N GLU A 66 -10.26 -1.97 1.17
CA GLU A 66 -10.75 -3.24 0.67
C GLU A 66 -9.83 -3.85 -0.38
N ALA A 67 -9.31 -3.05 -1.31
CA ALA A 67 -8.34 -3.50 -2.30
C ALA A 67 -7.03 -3.95 -1.64
N ILE A 68 -6.58 -3.23 -0.60
CA ILE A 68 -5.44 -3.64 0.23
C ILE A 68 -5.74 -5.00 0.87
N VAL A 69 -6.80 -5.13 1.65
CA VAL A 69 -7.11 -6.40 2.33
C VAL A 69 -7.30 -7.56 1.34
N ARG A 70 -7.90 -7.32 0.17
CA ARG A 70 -8.03 -8.32 -0.90
C ARG A 70 -6.67 -8.80 -1.38
N PHE A 71 -5.74 -7.89 -1.66
CA PHE A 71 -4.36 -8.22 -2.05
C PHE A 71 -3.67 -9.08 -0.98
N ALA A 72 -3.82 -8.74 0.31
CA ALA A 72 -3.26 -9.55 1.39
C ALA A 72 -3.76 -11.01 1.36
N ILE A 73 -5.04 -11.21 1.11
CA ILE A 73 -5.66 -12.54 1.13
C ILE A 73 -5.33 -13.32 -0.14
N GLU A 74 -5.52 -12.71 -1.32
CA GLU A 74 -5.45 -13.41 -2.60
C GLU A 74 -4.01 -13.58 -3.10
N GLU A 75 -3.14 -12.59 -2.89
CA GLU A 75 -1.78 -12.58 -3.44
C GLU A 75 -0.72 -12.92 -2.39
N LEU A 76 -0.88 -12.45 -1.14
CA LEU A 76 0.07 -12.74 -0.05
C LEU A 76 -0.30 -13.99 0.76
N GLY A 77 -1.45 -14.61 0.49
CA GLY A 77 -1.89 -15.84 1.16
C GLY A 77 -2.29 -15.65 2.62
N VAL A 78 -2.64 -14.44 3.05
CA VAL A 78 -3.13 -14.18 4.42
C VAL A 78 -4.48 -14.86 4.63
N ALA A 79 -4.58 -15.64 5.71
CA ALA A 79 -5.83 -16.32 6.06
C ALA A 79 -6.90 -15.30 6.51
N PRO A 80 -8.05 -15.20 5.82
CA PRO A 80 -9.13 -14.32 6.24
C PRO A 80 -9.81 -14.86 7.52
N ILE A 81 -10.20 -13.97 8.43
CA ILE A 81 -10.96 -14.34 9.63
C ILE A 81 -12.42 -14.66 9.28
N PRO A 82 -13.16 -13.81 8.54
CA PRO A 82 -14.56 -14.09 8.19
C PRO A 82 -14.66 -14.93 6.92
N HIS A 83 -15.53 -15.93 6.91
CA HIS A 83 -15.77 -16.75 5.70
C HIS A 83 -16.34 -15.95 4.52
N ASN A 84 -17.12 -14.91 4.78
CA ASN A 84 -17.75 -14.06 3.75
C ASN A 84 -16.94 -12.79 3.43
N TRP A 85 -15.63 -12.81 3.63
CA TRP A 85 -14.77 -11.64 3.45
C TRP A 85 -14.94 -10.98 2.07
N ARG A 86 -15.07 -11.76 0.98
CA ARG A 86 -15.24 -11.21 -0.39
C ARG A 86 -16.45 -10.30 -0.51
N GLU A 87 -17.60 -10.73 0.00
CA GLU A 87 -18.83 -9.95 -0.01
C GLU A 87 -18.70 -8.67 0.81
N ARG A 88 -17.98 -8.73 1.94
CA ARG A 88 -17.73 -7.57 2.80
C ARG A 88 -16.86 -6.54 2.08
N LEU A 89 -15.79 -6.99 1.42
CA LEU A 89 -14.91 -6.10 0.66
C LEU A 89 -15.64 -5.48 -0.53
N LEU A 90 -16.43 -6.26 -1.28
CA LEU A 90 -17.19 -5.73 -2.41
C LEU A 90 -18.18 -4.64 -1.98
N ARG A 91 -18.97 -4.90 -0.93
CA ARG A 91 -19.92 -3.91 -0.40
C ARG A 91 -19.24 -2.64 0.13
N GLY A 92 -18.02 -2.77 0.66
CA GLY A 92 -17.23 -1.63 1.12
C GLY A 92 -16.85 -0.70 -0.03
N GLU A 93 -16.35 -1.27 -1.13
CA GLU A 93 -15.97 -0.51 -2.32
C GLU A 93 -17.16 0.16 -3.02
N GLU A 94 -18.30 -0.55 -3.11
CA GLU A 94 -19.54 0.01 -3.67
C GLU A 94 -20.05 1.21 -2.87
N ALA A 95 -19.84 1.23 -1.54
CA ALA A 95 -20.25 2.34 -0.69
C ALA A 95 -19.35 3.59 -0.81
N LEU A 96 -18.17 3.45 -1.45
CA LEU A 96 -17.21 4.54 -1.71
C LEU A 96 -17.35 5.14 -3.12
N SER A 97 -18.22 4.57 -3.95
CA SER A 97 -18.46 4.91 -5.36
C SER A 97 -19.57 5.95 -5.52
#